data_AF-A0A8J7TRD1-F1
#
_entry.id   AF-A0A8J7TRD1-F1
#
_cell.length_a   1.000
_cell.length_b   1.000
_cell.length_c   1.000
_cell.angle_alpha   90.00
_cell.angle_beta   90.00
_cell.angle_gamma   90.00
#
_symmetry.space_group_name_H-M   'P 1'
#
loop_
_entity.id
_entity.type
_entity.pdbx_description
1 polymer ?
#
loop_
_entity_poly.entity_id
_entity_poly.type
_entity_poly.pdbx_seq_one_letter_code
_entity_poly.pdbx_strand_id
1 'polypeptide(L)' 'MNLSTKIAKQLGLKIDEVLILQGADTLLLSAVARGKVDLNALAREELAARGLDAYGNWVGFMAAERALKTA' A
#
# COMPACT_ATOMS: atom_id res chain seq x y z
N MET A 1 7.57 -19.98 10.71
CA MET A 1 6.92 -18.65 10.71
C MET A 1 6.25 -18.46 9.35
N ASN A 2 4.98 -18.03 9.28
CA ASN A 2 4.30 -17.80 7.99
C ASN A 2 4.79 -16.49 7.33
N LEU A 3 4.40 -16.26 6.07
CA LEU A 3 4.84 -15.10 5.29
C LEU A 3 4.43 -13.77 5.95
N SER A 4 3.19 -13.64 6.43
CA SER A 4 2.67 -12.41 7.04
C SER A 4 3.46 -12.01 8.29
N THR A 5 3.78 -12.96 9.18
CA THR A 5 4.60 -12.69 10.37
C THR A 5 6.04 -12.29 10.00
N LYS A 6 6.59 -12.85 8.91
CA LYS A 6 7.91 -12.44 8.41
C LYS A 6 7.91 -10.99 7.92
N ILE A 7 6.92 -10.63 7.11
CA ILE A 7 6.79 -9.29 6.52
C ILE A 7 6.54 -8.24 7.61
N ALA A 8 5.63 -8.49 8.55
CA ALA A 8 5.34 -7.57 9.65
C ALA A 8 6.62 -7.23 10.43
N LYS A 9 7.37 -8.26 10.84
CA LYS A 9 8.65 -8.08 11.53
C LYS A 9 9.68 -7.32 10.70
N GLN A 10 9.81 -7.63 9.41
CA GLN A 10 10.79 -6.99 8.54
C GLN A 10 10.50 -5.51 8.32
N LEU A 11 9.23 -5.13 8.26
CA LEU A 11 8.80 -3.75 8.00
C LEU A 11 8.54 -2.95 9.29
N GLY A 12 8.70 -3.55 10.46
CA GLY A 12 8.37 -2.91 11.75
C GLY A 12 6.87 -2.66 11.95
N LEU A 13 6.02 -3.35 11.19
CA LEU A 13 4.57 -3.27 11.27
C LEU A 13 4.02 -4.25 12.29
N LYS A 14 2.83 -3.96 12.83
CA LYS A 14 2.04 -4.93 13.57
C LYS A 14 1.48 -5.98 12.61
N ILE A 15 1.17 -7.17 13.14
CA ILE A 15 0.70 -8.27 12.29
C ILE A 15 -0.62 -7.93 11.59
N ASP A 16 -1.55 -7.27 12.30
CA ASP A 16 -2.84 -6.81 11.77
C ASP A 16 -2.71 -5.87 10.57
N GLU A 17 -1.65 -5.05 10.51
CA GLU A 17 -1.37 -4.16 9.37
C GLU A 17 -0.94 -4.94 8.10
N VAL A 18 -0.45 -6.18 8.26
CA VAL A 18 -0.06 -7.06 7.15
C VAL A 18 -1.18 -8.05 6.78
N LEU A 19 -2.09 -8.34 7.71
CA LEU A 19 -3.22 -9.25 7.48
C LEU A 19 -4.32 -8.65 6.61
N ILE A 20 -4.18 -7.40 6.15
CA ILE A 20 -5.16 -6.76 5.25
C ILE A 20 -5.45 -7.60 4.00
N LEU A 21 -4.44 -8.32 3.47
CA LEU A 21 -4.60 -9.16 2.29
C LEU A 21 -5.34 -10.48 2.60
N GLN A 22 -5.37 -10.91 3.86
CA GLN A 22 -6.14 -12.09 4.27
C GLN A 22 -7.65 -11.84 4.21
N GLY A 23 -8.08 -10.58 4.43
CA GLY A 23 -9.47 -10.16 4.34
C GLY A 23 -9.88 -9.65 2.95
N ALA A 24 -8.96 -9.59 1.99
CA ALA A 24 -9.25 -9.11 0.64
C ALA A 24 -10.09 -10.12 -0.16
N ASP A 25 -10.95 -9.62 -1.04
CA ASP A 25 -11.78 -10.45 -1.90
C ASP A 25 -10.95 -11.33 -2.84
N THR A 26 -11.45 -12.55 -3.12
CA THR A 26 -10.74 -13.54 -3.94
C THR A 26 -10.47 -13.04 -5.37
N LEU A 27 -11.41 -12.29 -5.96
CA LEU A 27 -11.26 -11.77 -7.32
C LEU A 27 -10.19 -10.68 -7.38
N LEU A 28 -10.11 -9.83 -6.34
CA LEU A 28 -9.05 -8.84 -6.23
C LEU A 28 -7.68 -9.51 -6.11
N LEU A 29 -7.54 -10.48 -5.20
CA LEU A 29 -6.30 -11.24 -5.02
C LEU A 29 -5.86 -11.93 -6.32
N SER A 30 -6.81 -12.50 -7.07
CA SER A 30 -6.54 -13.11 -8.38
C SER A 30 -6.06 -12.09 -9.42
N ALA A 31 -6.68 -10.90 -9.46
CA ALA A 31 -6.28 -9.84 -10.37
C ALA A 31 -4.87 -9.30 -10.05
N VAL A 32 -4.57 -9.10 -8.77
CA VAL A 32 -3.23 -8.70 -8.29
C VAL A 32 -2.18 -9.75 -8.65
N ALA A 33 -2.44 -11.03 -8.36
CA ALA A 33 -1.50 -12.11 -8.66
C ALA A 33 -1.20 -12.26 -10.16
N ARG A 34 -2.13 -11.83 -11.03
CA ARG A 34 -1.96 -11.79 -12.49
C ARG A 34 -1.35 -10.49 -13.02
N GLY A 35 -0.98 -9.56 -12.15
CA GLY A 35 -0.44 -8.26 -12.54
C GLY A 35 -1.47 -7.33 -13.21
N LYS A 36 -2.77 -7.59 -13.05
CA LYS A 36 -3.83 -6.74 -13.61
C LYS A 36 -4.15 -5.52 -12.75
N VAL A 37 -3.67 -5.52 -11.50
CA VAL A 37 -3.83 -4.43 -10.54
C VAL A 37 -2.44 -4.09 -9.99
N ASP A 38 -2.03 -2.84 -10.13
CA ASP A 38 -0.83 -2.31 -9.47
C ASP A 38 -1.19 -1.82 -8.06
N LEU A 39 -0.97 -2.68 -7.05
CA LEU A 39 -1.20 -2.30 -5.65
C LEU A 39 -0.29 -1.15 -5.18
N ASN A 40 0.87 -0.95 -5.80
CA ASN A 40 1.75 0.16 -5.45
C ASN A 40 1.14 1.48 -5.95
N ALA A 41 0.53 1.48 -7.14
CA ALA A 41 -0.20 2.65 -7.63
C ALA A 41 -1.36 3.01 -6.70
N LEU A 42 -2.19 2.03 -6.31
CA LEU A 42 -3.28 2.27 -5.37
C LEU A 42 -2.78 2.78 -4.02
N ALA A 43 -1.68 2.22 -3.49
CA ALA A 43 -1.07 2.71 -2.26
C ALA A 43 -0.61 4.18 -2.38
N ARG A 44 -0.03 4.58 -3.51
CA ARG A 44 0.37 5.97 -3.77
C ARG A 44 -0.84 6.91 -3.85
N GLU A 45 -1.94 6.50 -4.47
CA GLU A 45 -3.19 7.29 -4.49
C GLU A 45 -3.73 7.51 -3.08
N GLU A 46 -3.78 6.45 -2.27
CA GLU A 46 -4.22 6.53 -0.87
C GLU A 46 -3.29 7.45 -0.04
N LEU A 47 -1.97 7.35 -0.20
CA LEU A 47 -1.02 8.26 0.46
C LEU A 47 -1.24 9.71 0.03
N ALA A 48 -1.42 9.96 -1.27
CA ALA A 48 -1.66 11.31 -1.79
C ALA A 48 -2.97 11.91 -1.29
N ALA A 49 -4.04 11.12 -1.24
CA ALA A 49 -5.33 11.51 -0.66
C ALA A 49 -5.24 11.84 0.84
N ARG A 50 -4.21 11.33 1.52
CA ARG A 50 -3.87 11.64 2.92
C ARG A 50 -2.81 12.73 3.05
N GLY A 51 -2.41 13.41 1.96
CA GLY A 51 -1.39 14.45 2.00
C GLY A 51 0.03 13.95 2.29
N LEU A 52 0.29 12.66 2.08
CA LEU A 52 1.56 11.99 2.35
C LEU A 52 2.36 11.75 1.06
N ASP A 53 3.69 11.77 1.17
CA ASP A 53 4.58 11.26 0.13
C ASP A 53 4.70 9.72 0.16
N ALA A 54 5.49 9.14 -0.76
CA ALA A 54 5.71 7.69 -0.85
C ALA A 54 6.47 7.09 0.35
N TYR A 55 7.07 7.92 1.19
CA TYR A 55 7.75 7.52 2.43
C TYR A 55 6.86 7.67 3.66
N GLY A 56 5.63 8.17 3.49
CA GLY A 56 4.68 8.41 4.57
C GLY A 56 4.89 9.74 5.30
N ASN A 57 5.69 10.66 4.78
CA ASN A 57 5.84 12.00 5.38
C ASN A 57 4.69 12.89 4.98
N TRP A 58 4.18 13.70 5.92
CA TRP A 58 3.21 14.74 5.58
C TRP A 58 3.85 15.86 4.77
N VAL A 59 3.36 16.06 3.55
CA VAL A 59 3.81 17.11 2.61
C VAL A 59 2.67 18.06 2.20
N GLY A 60 1.43 17.76 2.62
CA GLY A 60 0.22 18.49 2.27
C GLY A 60 -0.37 18.06 0.92
N PHE A 61 -1.69 18.20 0.78
CA PHE A 61 -2.45 17.64 -0.36
C PHE A 61 -1.91 18.04 -1.74
N MET A 62 -1.63 19.32 -1.96
CA MET A 62 -1.12 19.81 -3.24
C MET A 62 0.25 19.23 -3.62
N ALA A 63 1.15 19.04 -2.65
CA ALA A 63 2.46 18.48 -2.91
C ALA A 63 2.39 16.97 -3.13
N ALA A 64 1.55 16.28 -2.35
CA ALA A 64 1.33 14.85 -2.47
C ALA A 64 0.70 14.48 -3.82
N GLU A 65 -0.30 15.26 -4.28
CA GLU A 65 -0.92 15.07 -5.60
C GLU A 65 0.08 15.29 -6.75
N ARG A 66 0.99 16.27 -6.62
CA ARG A 66 2.05 16.48 -7.60
C ARG A 66 3.02 15.30 -7.64
N ALA A 67 3.43 14.79 -6.49
CA ALA A 67 4.32 13.62 -6.40
C ALA A 67 3.70 12.38 -7.04
N LEU A 68 2.39 12.16 -6.84
CA LEU A 68 1.63 11.07 -7.46
C LEU A 68 1.64 11.14 -8.99
N LYS A 69 1.44 12.33 -9.57
CA LYS A 69 1.40 12.54 -11.03
C LYS A 69 2.74 12.31 -11.73
N THR A 70 3.83 12.29 -10.97
CA THR A 70 5.20 12.10 -11.48
C THR A 70 5.79 10.72 -11.19
N ALA A 71 5.01 9.83 -10.54
CA ALA A 71 5.43 8.51 -10.07
C ALA A 71 5.20 7.39 -11.10
#